data_AF-A0A0C3D7H7-F1
#
_entry.id   AF-A0A0C3D7H7-F1
#
_cell.length_a   1.000
_cell.length_b   1.000
_cell.length_c   1.000
_cell.angle_alpha   90.00
_cell.angle_beta   90.00
_cell.angle_gamma   90.00
#
_symmetry.space_group_name_H-M   'P 1'
#
loop_
_entity.id
_entity.type
_entity.pdbx_description
1 polymer ?
#
loop_
_entity_poly.entity_id
_entity_poly.type
_entity_poly.pdbx_seq_one_letter_code
_entity_poly.pdbx_strand_id
1 'polypeptide(L)'
;MAQGSDTRQRLRSILERLGYNLAEFILNPLQFGILPNSRSRYYLLAKLSPRKFIGLDDTTSKILHCIPLQPAESIVPRRLRCYLDRSMDDKTRTLFRILDRILTKWSRLFDIVLPSGTRSCCFTRVTSSFPARANILIHAGYTQMNEQLDTTKVFDEFLAAQASNDEDATFPLCRPQSFL
;
A
#
# COMPACT_ATOMS: atom_id res chain seq x y z
N MET A 1 -6.75 -2.45 15.66
CA MET A 1 -5.49 -2.21 16.43
C MET A 1 -5.40 -0.84 17.12
N ALA A 2 -6.26 0.17 16.86
CA ALA A 2 -6.22 1.43 17.63
C ALA A 2 -7.22 1.51 18.80
N GLN A 3 -8.33 0.78 18.75
CA GLN A 3 -9.41 0.92 19.74
C GLN A 3 -9.00 0.48 21.16
N GLY A 4 -8.10 -0.51 21.29
CA GLY A 4 -7.63 -1.03 22.59
C GLY A 4 -6.18 -0.67 22.93
N SER A 5 -5.65 0.46 22.46
CA SER A 5 -4.28 0.88 22.79
C SER A 5 -4.24 1.73 24.07
N ASP A 6 -3.45 1.31 25.06
CA ASP A 6 -3.29 2.02 26.34
C ASP A 6 -2.71 3.43 26.15
N THR A 7 -1.74 3.59 25.23
CA THR A 7 -1.14 4.89 24.92
C THR A 7 -2.18 5.86 24.37
N ARG A 8 -3.11 5.39 23.53
CA ARG A 8 -4.22 6.20 23.01
C ARG A 8 -5.12 6.66 24.16
N GLN A 9 -5.54 5.75 25.03
CA GLN A 9 -6.41 6.07 26.17
C GLN A 9 -5.76 7.11 27.08
N ARG A 10 -4.46 6.96 27.35
CA ARG A 10 -3.70 7.92 28.18
C ARG A 10 -3.58 9.28 27.52
N LEU A 11 -3.25 9.34 26.24
CA LEU A 11 -3.17 10.59 25.47
C LEU A 11 -4.52 11.33 25.48
N ARG A 12 -5.60 10.59 25.23
CA ARG A 12 -6.97 11.11 25.23
C ARG A 12 -7.33 11.72 26.58
N SER A 13 -7.12 10.98 27.67
CA SER A 13 -7.40 11.45 29.03
C SER A 13 -6.62 12.72 29.39
N ILE A 14 -5.35 12.83 28.98
CA ILE A 14 -4.54 14.03 29.22
C ILE A 14 -5.12 15.23 28.49
N LEU A 15 -5.48 15.08 27.21
CA LEU A 15 -6.01 16.18 26.40
C LEU A 15 -7.40 16.63 26.88
N GLU A 16 -8.28 15.69 27.26
CA GLU A 16 -9.58 16.00 27.86
C GLU A 16 -9.41 16.78 29.18
N ARG A 17 -8.47 16.36 30.04
CA ARG A 17 -8.15 17.07 31.29
C ARG A 17 -7.61 18.48 31.06
N LEU A 18 -6.92 18.71 29.95
CA LEU A 18 -6.44 20.03 29.55
C LEU A 18 -7.53 20.89 28.87
N GLY A 19 -8.76 20.41 28.74
CA GLY A 19 -9.89 21.14 28.17
C GLY A 19 -9.94 21.14 26.64
N TYR A 20 -9.35 20.12 25.99
CA TYR A 20 -9.45 19.95 24.54
C TYR A 20 -10.66 19.10 24.15
N ASN A 21 -11.38 19.56 23.12
CA ASN A 21 -12.31 18.75 22.36
C ASN A 21 -11.55 17.88 21.37
N LEU A 22 -11.90 16.60 21.29
CA LEU A 22 -11.18 15.61 20.50
C LEU A 22 -12.04 15.07 19.35
N ALA A 23 -11.37 14.72 18.25
CA ALA A 23 -11.95 13.97 17.15
C ALA A 23 -10.94 12.95 16.64
N GLU A 24 -11.36 11.69 16.50
CA GLU A 24 -10.50 10.56 16.17
C GLU A 24 -10.94 9.93 14.84
N PHE A 25 -9.98 9.61 13.98
CA PHE A 25 -10.25 9.05 12.66
C PHE A 25 -9.30 7.89 12.33
N ILE A 26 -9.81 6.91 11.57
CA ILE A 26 -9.00 5.95 10.81
C ILE A 26 -9.34 6.14 9.35
N LEU A 27 -8.45 6.77 8.60
CA LEU A 27 -8.66 7.12 7.20
C LEU A 27 -7.72 6.31 6.30
N ASN A 28 -8.22 5.89 5.14
CA ASN A 28 -7.47 5.19 4.10
C ASN A 28 -7.46 6.06 2.82
N PRO A 29 -6.28 6.29 2.19
CA PRO A 29 -6.17 7.07 0.96
C PRO A 29 -7.12 6.65 -0.17
N LEU A 30 -7.49 5.36 -0.22
CA LEU A 30 -8.46 4.84 -1.19
C LEU A 30 -9.81 5.56 -1.13
N GLN A 31 -10.20 6.11 0.03
CA GLN A 31 -11.47 6.82 0.24
C GLN A 31 -11.49 8.22 -0.38
N PHE A 32 -10.34 8.75 -0.80
CA PHE A 32 -10.22 10.08 -1.39
C PHE A 32 -9.92 10.01 -2.90
N GLY A 33 -9.66 8.83 -3.46
CA GLY A 33 -9.35 8.64 -4.89
C GLY A 33 -8.03 9.25 -5.36
N ILE A 34 -7.34 9.98 -4.49
CA ILE A 34 -6.09 10.67 -4.77
C ILE A 34 -4.92 9.70 -4.85
N LEU A 35 -4.94 8.58 -4.13
CA LEU A 35 -3.85 7.62 -4.15
C LEU A 35 -4.40 6.18 -4.12
N PRO A 36 -4.10 5.35 -5.14
CA PRO A 36 -4.49 3.94 -5.19
C PRO A 36 -3.63 3.08 -4.24
N ASN A 37 -3.55 3.43 -2.96
CA ASN A 37 -2.74 2.73 -1.95
C ASN A 37 -3.53 2.48 -0.67
N SER A 38 -3.61 1.22 -0.24
CA SER A 38 -4.28 0.85 1.00
C SER A 38 -3.39 1.16 2.19
N ARG A 39 -3.60 2.32 2.82
CA ARG A 39 -2.79 2.81 3.95
C ARG A 39 -3.65 3.44 5.04
N SER A 40 -4.42 2.61 5.75
CA SER A 40 -5.19 3.09 6.91
C SER A 40 -4.26 3.67 7.98
N ARG A 41 -4.56 4.88 8.45
CA ARG A 41 -3.81 5.58 9.50
C ARG A 41 -4.75 6.19 10.52
N TYR A 42 -4.30 6.16 11.77
CA TYR A 42 -4.98 6.78 12.89
C TYR A 42 -4.61 8.26 12.97
N TYR A 43 -5.62 9.11 13.11
CA TYR A 43 -5.49 10.55 13.28
C TYR A 43 -6.27 10.99 14.50
N LEU A 44 -5.69 11.88 15.31
CA LEU A 44 -6.35 12.52 16.43
C LEU A 44 -6.21 14.03 16.24
N LEU A 45 -7.35 14.72 16.20
CA LEU A 45 -7.42 16.17 16.17
C LEU A 45 -7.86 16.66 17.55
N ALA A 46 -7.23 17.72 18.03
CA ALA A 46 -7.56 18.34 19.31
C ALA A 46 -7.78 19.85 19.10
N LYS A 47 -8.89 20.37 19.64
CA LYS A 47 -9.21 21.81 19.63
C LYS A 47 -9.44 22.28 21.06
N LEU A 48 -8.80 23.37 21.46
CA LEU A 48 -9.01 23.94 22.79
C LEU A 48 -10.42 24.52 22.92
N SER A 49 -11.08 24.25 24.05
CA SER A 49 -12.39 24.82 24.39
C SER A 49 -12.35 26.37 24.30
N PRO A 50 -13.41 27.04 23.79
CA PRO A 50 -14.74 26.51 23.43
C PRO A 50 -14.88 26.00 21.98
N ARG A 51 -13.78 25.83 21.22
CA ARG A 51 -13.86 25.46 19.80
C ARG A 51 -14.29 24.00 19.62
N LYS A 52 -15.38 23.77 18.87
CA LYS A 52 -15.89 22.43 18.53
C LYS A 52 -15.59 22.04 17.08
N PHE A 53 -15.79 20.77 16.77
CA PHE A 53 -15.75 20.28 15.39
C PHE A 53 -17.19 20.25 14.84
N ILE A 54 -17.38 20.85 13.68
CA ILE A 54 -18.69 20.91 13.03
C ILE A 54 -19.09 19.51 12.57
N GLY A 55 -20.33 19.10 12.87
CA GLY A 55 -20.87 17.80 12.43
C GLY A 55 -20.34 16.59 13.22
N LEU A 56 -19.72 16.82 14.39
CA LEU A 56 -19.13 15.76 15.23
C LEU A 56 -19.71 15.70 16.65
N ASP A 57 -20.75 16.48 16.94
CA ASP A 57 -21.23 16.72 18.31
C ASP A 57 -21.67 15.44 19.06
N ASP A 58 -22.24 14.45 18.36
CA ASP A 58 -22.67 13.15 18.92
C ASP A 58 -21.63 12.01 18.81
N THR A 59 -20.47 12.27 18.19
CA THR A 59 -19.49 11.22 17.81
C THR A 59 -18.16 11.32 18.52
N THR A 60 -18.01 12.24 19.47
CA THR A 60 -16.76 12.53 20.21
C THR A 60 -16.14 11.31 20.91
N SER A 61 -16.92 10.23 21.12
CA SER A 61 -16.44 8.99 21.73
C SER A 61 -16.09 7.87 20.74
N LYS A 62 -16.37 8.02 19.44
CA LYS A 62 -16.16 6.98 18.42
C LYS A 62 -15.05 7.38 17.45
N ILE A 63 -14.26 6.39 17.04
CA ILE A 63 -13.30 6.57 15.95
C ILE A 63 -14.07 6.54 14.63
N LEU A 64 -13.93 7.60 13.85
CA LEU A 64 -14.61 7.74 12.57
C LEU A 64 -13.78 7.12 11.45
N HIS A 65 -14.47 6.49 10.51
CA HIS A 65 -13.85 5.86 9.35
C HIS A 65 -13.98 6.67 8.06
N CYS A 66 -14.61 7.83 8.12
CA CYS A 66 -14.78 8.75 7.00
C CYS A 66 -14.70 10.19 7.51
N ILE A 67 -14.46 11.13 6.59
CA ILE A 67 -14.54 12.55 6.89
C ILE A 67 -16.04 12.96 6.80
N PRO A 68 -16.62 13.53 7.86
CA PRO A 68 -17.98 14.06 7.80
C PRO A 68 -18.09 15.13 6.71
N LEU A 69 -19.28 15.26 6.10
CA LEU A 69 -19.57 16.23 5.04
C LEU A 69 -18.84 15.97 3.71
N GLN A 70 -18.13 14.85 3.57
CA GLN A 70 -17.63 14.43 2.27
C GLN A 70 -18.82 13.96 1.41
N PRO A 71 -19.03 14.51 0.20
CA PRO A 71 -20.11 14.07 -0.67
C PRO A 71 -19.95 12.57 -0.95
N ALA A 72 -21.06 11.83 -0.88
CA ALA A 72 -21.11 10.40 -1.15
C ALA A 72 -21.00 10.09 -2.65
N GLU A 73 -20.16 10.84 -3.37
CA GLU A 73 -19.83 10.51 -4.74
C GLU A 73 -18.92 9.29 -4.74
N SER A 74 -19.17 8.38 -5.70
CA SER A 74 -18.31 7.22 -5.92
C SER A 74 -16.95 7.71 -6.42
N ILE A 75 -16.04 8.00 -5.49
CA ILE A 75 -14.69 8.42 -5.81
C ILE A 75 -13.96 7.22 -6.42
N VAL A 76 -13.75 7.25 -7.74
CA VAL A 76 -13.00 6.23 -8.46
C VAL A 76 -11.50 6.52 -8.30
N PRO A 77 -10.70 5.61 -7.70
CA PRO A 77 -9.27 5.82 -7.57
C PRO A 77 -8.60 5.91 -8.95
N ARG A 78 -7.66 6.84 -9.10
CA ARG A 78 -6.86 6.93 -10.33
C ARG A 78 -6.01 5.66 -10.51
N ARG A 79 -5.80 5.28 -11.77
CA ARG A 79 -4.94 4.13 -12.11
C ARG A 79 -3.50 4.37 -11.68
N LEU A 80 -2.80 3.29 -11.31
CA LEU A 80 -1.40 3.34 -10.87
C LEU A 80 -0.47 3.99 -11.90
N ARG A 81 -0.73 3.80 -13.20
CA ARG A 81 0.03 4.43 -14.29
C ARG A 81 0.11 5.96 -14.24
N CYS A 82 -0.77 6.62 -13.50
CA CYS A 82 -0.74 8.07 -13.30
C CYS A 82 0.33 8.51 -12.29
N TYR A 83 0.90 7.58 -11.52
CA TYR A 83 1.92 7.83 -10.48
C TYR A 83 3.28 7.23 -10.84
N LEU A 84 3.37 6.53 -11.97
CA LEU A 84 4.63 5.98 -12.46
C LEU A 84 5.45 7.06 -13.17
N ASP A 85 6.73 7.14 -12.86
CA ASP A 85 7.65 8.03 -13.55
C ASP A 85 7.96 7.48 -14.96
N ARG A 86 7.50 8.22 -15.97
CA ARG A 86 7.69 7.86 -17.39
C ARG A 86 9.04 8.30 -17.93
N SER A 87 9.71 9.25 -17.27
CA SER A 87 10.96 9.84 -17.70
C SER A 87 12.20 9.01 -17.31
N MET A 88 11.99 7.93 -16.55
CA MET A 88 13.03 7.01 -16.11
C MET A 88 13.68 6.30 -17.30
N ASP A 89 15.01 6.40 -17.38
CA ASP A 89 15.84 5.68 -18.34
C ASP A 89 15.95 4.18 -18.01
N ASP A 90 16.37 3.39 -18.98
CA ASP A 90 16.43 1.93 -18.85
C ASP A 90 17.44 1.47 -17.79
N LYS A 91 18.53 2.23 -17.57
CA LYS A 91 19.50 1.92 -16.52
C LYS A 91 18.84 2.03 -15.16
N THR A 92 18.12 3.12 -14.91
CA THR A 92 17.45 3.31 -13.62
C THR A 92 16.28 2.35 -13.44
N ARG A 93 15.54 2.01 -14.51
CA ARG A 93 14.51 0.95 -14.46
C ARG A 93 15.08 -0.41 -14.04
N THR A 94 16.27 -0.74 -14.53
CA THR A 94 16.95 -2.00 -14.20
C THR A 94 17.33 -2.08 -12.72
N LEU A 95 17.64 -0.95 -12.07
CA LEU A 95 17.92 -0.90 -10.63
C LEU A 95 16.72 -1.27 -9.76
N PHE A 96 15.50 -1.04 -10.26
CA PHE A 96 14.26 -1.39 -9.57
C PHE A 96 13.75 -2.80 -9.90
N ARG A 97 14.48 -3.56 -10.73
CA ARG A 97 14.11 -4.94 -11.04
C ARG A 97 14.34 -5.84 -9.83
N ILE A 98 13.34 -6.66 -9.51
CA ILE A 98 13.49 -7.69 -8.50
C ILE A 98 14.43 -8.76 -9.05
N LEU A 99 15.43 -9.15 -8.25
CA LEU A 99 16.38 -10.18 -8.64
C LEU A 99 15.67 -11.54 -8.81
N ASP A 100 16.06 -12.31 -9.83
CA ASP A 100 15.43 -13.60 -10.15
C ASP A 100 15.47 -14.57 -8.97
N ARG A 101 16.59 -14.63 -8.23
CA ARG A 101 16.71 -15.44 -6.99
C ARG A 101 15.62 -15.15 -5.95
N ILE A 102 15.10 -13.92 -5.90
CA ILE A 102 14.03 -13.51 -4.98
C ILE A 102 12.68 -13.95 -5.55
N LEU A 103 12.47 -13.80 -6.86
CA LEU A 103 11.25 -14.24 -7.54
C LEU A 103 11.11 -15.76 -7.47
N THR A 104 12.16 -16.52 -7.73
CA THR A 104 12.17 -18.00 -7.63
C THR A 104 11.77 -18.48 -6.23
N LYS A 105 12.22 -17.80 -5.17
CA LYS A 105 11.99 -18.24 -3.78
C LYS A 105 10.70 -17.71 -3.16
N TRP A 106 10.29 -16.49 -3.52
CA TRP A 106 9.24 -15.75 -2.79
C TRP A 106 8.11 -15.22 -3.68
N SER A 107 8.07 -15.61 -4.95
CA SER A 107 7.03 -15.29 -5.94
C SER A 107 5.61 -15.19 -5.37
N ARG A 108 5.14 -16.25 -4.71
CA ARG A 108 3.76 -16.38 -4.20
C ARG A 108 3.41 -15.38 -3.08
N LEU A 109 4.40 -14.74 -2.48
CA LEU A 109 4.20 -13.74 -1.43
C LEU A 109 4.08 -12.31 -1.97
N PHE A 110 4.36 -12.11 -3.26
CA PHE A 110 4.20 -10.80 -3.87
C PHE A 110 2.75 -10.54 -4.24
N ASP A 111 2.23 -9.42 -3.76
CA ASP A 111 1.08 -8.77 -4.39
C ASP A 111 1.62 -8.02 -5.63
N ILE A 112 1.19 -8.44 -6.82
CA ILE A 112 1.65 -7.90 -8.09
C ILE A 112 0.48 -7.16 -8.73
N VAL A 113 0.72 -5.90 -9.04
CA VAL A 113 -0.28 -4.97 -9.56
C VAL A 113 0.11 -4.56 -10.98
N LEU A 114 -0.89 -4.21 -11.79
CA LEU A 114 -0.66 -3.70 -13.15
C LEU A 114 -0.79 -2.18 -13.17
N PRO A 115 -0.19 -1.47 -14.15
CA PRO A 115 -0.37 -0.03 -14.34
C PRO A 115 -1.84 0.37 -14.52
N SER A 116 -2.69 -0.51 -15.04
CA SER A 116 -4.14 -0.35 -15.14
C SER A 116 -4.87 -0.46 -13.79
N GLY A 117 -4.23 -1.05 -12.77
CA GLY A 117 -4.80 -1.28 -11.45
C GLY A 117 -5.11 0.01 -10.69
N THR A 118 -6.06 -0.08 -9.77
CA THR A 118 -6.57 1.04 -8.94
C THR A 118 -6.27 0.86 -7.46
N ARG A 119 -5.42 -0.11 -7.11
CA ARG A 119 -5.05 -0.45 -5.73
C ARG A 119 -3.63 -1.01 -5.65
N SER A 120 -2.99 -0.79 -4.51
CA SER A 120 -1.71 -1.36 -4.08
C SER A 120 -1.71 -1.52 -2.56
N CYS A 121 -0.91 -2.42 -1.99
CA CYS A 121 -0.81 -2.53 -0.53
C CYS A 121 0.08 -1.44 0.09
N CYS A 122 -0.02 -1.29 1.42
CA CYS A 122 0.74 -0.32 2.19
C CYS A 122 2.27 -0.53 2.01
N PHE A 123 2.97 0.54 1.63
CA PHE A 123 4.44 0.55 1.69
C PHE A 123 4.91 0.63 3.15
N THR A 124 5.71 -0.33 3.58
CA THR A 124 6.32 -0.40 4.91
C THR A 124 7.82 -0.24 4.83
N ARG A 125 8.42 0.33 5.88
CA ARG A 125 9.88 0.35 6.04
C ARG A 125 10.32 -1.02 6.56
N VAL A 126 11.30 -1.63 5.91
CA VAL A 126 11.89 -2.88 6.36
C VAL A 126 13.00 -2.60 7.37
N THR A 127 12.94 -3.19 8.55
CA THR A 127 14.09 -3.31 9.46
C THR A 127 14.83 -4.62 9.12
N SER A 128 16.13 -4.51 8.89
CA SER A 128 17.06 -5.48 8.29
C SER A 128 17.33 -6.76 9.10
N SER A 129 16.32 -7.53 9.50
CA SER A 129 16.51 -8.82 10.21
C SER A 129 15.85 -10.03 9.53
N PHE A 130 15.64 -9.95 8.22
CA PHE A 130 15.41 -11.13 7.38
C PHE A 130 16.62 -11.29 6.46
N PRO A 131 17.22 -12.48 6.32
CA PRO A 131 18.41 -12.74 5.50
C PRO A 131 18.10 -12.76 3.99
N ALA A 132 17.22 -11.87 3.57
CA ALA A 132 16.99 -11.48 2.20
C ALA A 132 16.62 -10.01 2.25
N ARG A 133 17.48 -9.13 1.72
CA ARG A 133 17.17 -7.88 1.00
C ARG A 133 18.38 -6.95 0.98
N ALA A 134 19.04 -6.88 -0.17
CA ALA A 134 19.54 -5.60 -0.66
C ALA A 134 18.33 -4.68 -0.82
N ASN A 135 18.36 -3.46 -0.28
CA ASN A 135 17.57 -2.24 -0.61
C ASN A 135 16.22 -2.40 -1.33
N ILE A 136 15.40 -3.35 -0.91
CA ILE A 136 14.07 -3.61 -1.44
C ILE A 136 13.11 -3.06 -0.40
N LEU A 137 12.49 -1.93 -0.71
CA LEU A 137 11.13 -1.64 -0.27
C LEU A 137 10.37 -2.98 -0.29
N ILE A 138 9.86 -3.44 0.85
CA ILE A 138 8.88 -4.53 0.84
C ILE A 138 7.67 -3.98 0.09
N HIS A 139 7.71 -4.18 -1.22
CA HIS A 139 6.63 -4.04 -2.16
C HIS A 139 5.67 -5.18 -1.86
N ALA A 140 4.59 -4.90 -1.16
CA ALA A 140 3.35 -5.64 -1.36
C ALA A 140 2.65 -5.07 -2.61
N GLY A 141 3.38 -4.94 -3.71
CA GLY A 141 2.95 -4.22 -4.91
C GLY A 141 4.11 -4.04 -5.87
N TYR A 142 4.49 -5.10 -6.59
CA TYR A 142 5.36 -4.95 -7.77
C TYR A 142 4.47 -4.52 -8.95
N THR A 143 4.88 -3.50 -9.70
CA THR A 143 4.14 -3.11 -10.90
C THR A 143 4.67 -3.87 -12.10
N GLN A 144 3.90 -4.85 -12.60
CA GLN A 144 4.21 -5.51 -13.86
C GLN A 144 3.73 -4.63 -15.02
N MET A 145 4.66 -4.07 -15.78
CA MET A 145 4.38 -3.10 -16.84
C MET A 145 3.70 -3.71 -18.06
N ASN A 146 3.81 -5.02 -18.26
CA ASN A 146 3.13 -5.72 -19.34
C ASN A 146 1.67 -6.04 -18.94
N GLU A 147 0.71 -5.28 -19.50
CA GLU A 147 -0.71 -5.45 -19.21
C GLU A 147 -1.33 -6.72 -19.81
N GLN A 148 -0.66 -7.33 -20.80
CA GLN A 148 -1.10 -8.57 -21.46
C GLN A 148 -0.60 -9.83 -20.74
N LEU A 149 0.26 -9.66 -19.73
CA LEU A 149 0.85 -10.78 -19.01
C LEU A 149 -0.09 -11.27 -17.91
N ASP A 150 -0.56 -12.50 -18.04
CA ASP A 150 -1.23 -13.19 -16.93
C ASP A 150 -0.17 -13.63 -15.92
N THR A 151 0.01 -12.84 -14.88
CA THR A 151 1.00 -13.11 -13.84
C THR A 151 0.76 -14.45 -13.18
N THR A 152 -0.50 -14.81 -12.92
CA THR A 152 -0.88 -16.06 -12.25
C THR A 152 -0.46 -17.25 -13.08
N LYS A 153 -0.81 -17.23 -14.37
CA LYS A 153 -0.41 -18.30 -15.31
C LYS A 153 1.10 -18.45 -15.40
N VAL A 154 1.86 -17.35 -15.49
CA VAL A 154 3.33 -17.40 -15.55
C VAL A 154 3.93 -17.98 -14.26
N PHE A 155 3.37 -17.67 -13.09
CA PHE A 155 3.83 -18.29 -11.84
C PHE A 155 3.51 -19.78 -11.79
N ASP A 156 2.31 -20.19 -12.23
CA ASP A 156 1.90 -21.59 -12.21
C ASP A 156 2.77 -22.43 -13.17
N GLU A 157 3.06 -21.92 -14.37
CA GLU A 157 3.96 -22.55 -15.34
C GLU A 157 5.38 -22.66 -14.81
N PHE A 158 5.90 -21.59 -14.18
CA PHE A 158 7.24 -21.61 -13.58
C PHE A 158 7.35 -22.64 -12.44
N LEU A 159 6.34 -22.73 -11.58
CA LEU A 159 6.33 -23.70 -10.47
C LEU A 159 6.21 -25.14 -10.96
N ALA A 160 5.43 -25.37 -12.02
CA ALA A 160 5.36 -26.67 -12.66
C ALA A 160 6.73 -27.10 -13.21
N ALA A 161 7.44 -26.19 -13.89
CA ALA A 161 8.79 -26.45 -14.40
C ALA A 161 9.81 -26.69 -13.26
N GLN A 162 9.72 -25.93 -12.16
CA GLN A 162 10.58 -26.11 -10.98
C GLN A 162 10.32 -27.46 -10.29
N ALA A 163 9.07 -27.91 -10.22
CA ALA A 163 8.71 -29.22 -9.68
C ALA A 163 9.20 -30.39 -10.56
N SER A 164 9.40 -30.14 -11.86
CA SER A 164 9.98 -31.09 -12.81
C SER A 164 11.51 -31.10 -12.83
N ASN A 165 12.17 -30.36 -11.92
CA ASN A 165 13.63 -30.29 -11.79
C ASN A 165 14.36 -29.78 -13.05
N ASP A 166 13.67 -28.96 -13.84
CA ASP A 166 14.24 -28.31 -15.02
C ASP A 166 15.19 -27.17 -14.57
N GLU A 167 16.50 -27.39 -14.71
CA GLU A 167 17.53 -26.42 -14.31
C GLU A 167 17.57 -25.17 -15.22
N ASP A 168 16.97 -25.24 -16.42
CA ASP A 168 16.88 -24.12 -17.37
C ASP A 168 15.58 -23.31 -17.24
N ALA A 169 14.69 -23.69 -16.32
CA ALA A 169 13.45 -22.98 -16.03
C ALA A 169 13.74 -21.56 -15.55
N THR A 170 13.79 -20.62 -16.50
CA THR A 170 14.08 -19.22 -16.22
C THR A 170 12.78 -18.48 -15.95
N PHE A 171 12.74 -17.69 -14.88
CA PHE A 171 11.57 -16.89 -14.51
C PHE A 171 11.17 -15.92 -15.65
N PRO A 172 10.02 -16.08 -16.34
CA PRO A 172 9.70 -15.29 -17.55
C PRO A 172 9.25 -13.85 -17.25
N LEU A 173 8.77 -13.64 -16.04
CA LEU A 173 8.32 -12.35 -15.52
C LEU A 173 9.53 -11.41 -15.38
N CYS A 174 9.48 -10.27 -16.08
CA CYS A 174 10.48 -9.19 -16.04
C CYS A 174 11.75 -9.41 -16.91
N ARG A 175 11.65 -10.19 -17.99
CA ARG A 175 12.56 -9.99 -19.12
C ARG A 175 12.22 -8.66 -19.81
N PRO A 176 13.21 -7.89 -20.30
CA PRO A 176 12.91 -6.90 -21.32
C PRO A 176 12.25 -7.67 -22.47
N GLN A 177 10.97 -7.42 -22.72
CA GLN A 177 10.47 -7.64 -24.07
C GLN A 177 11.25 -6.65 -24.90
N SER A 178 12.19 -7.14 -25.71
CA SER A 178 12.74 -6.33 -26.76
C SER A 178 11.54 -5.81 -27.54
N PHE A 179 11.35 -4.50 -27.52
CA PHE A 179 10.62 -3.86 -28.60
C PHE A 179 11.57 -3.93 -29.80
N LEU A 180 11.58 -5.12 -30.42
CA LEU A 180 12.13 -5.59 -31.70
C LEU A 180 12.40 -7.10 -31.60
#